data_AF-A0A497BNV7-F1
#
_entry.id   AF-A0A497BNV7-F1
#
_cell.length_a   1.000
_cell.length_b   1.000
_cell.length_c   1.000
_cell.angle_alpha   90.00
_cell.angle_beta   90.00
_cell.angle_gamma   90.00
#
_symmetry.space_group_name_H-M   'P 1'
#
loop_
_entity.id
_entity.type
_entity.pdbx_description
1 polymer ?
#
loop_
_entity_poly.entity_id
_entity_poly.type
_entity_poly.pdbx_seq_one_letter_code
_entity_poly.pdbx_strand_id
1 'polypeptide(L)'
;MCRLLSLSRAASHLYYLDRLGLLTAIFPELAATRDVEQPREHYWDVFQHSIETVAAFERLLRGVGNQEDAVLSEAPHIPSAAEHFEEEVSHGASRAVLAKLACLLHDIAKPQTKTVERDGRVRFLGHTRQGADMAGDILQRLRFSKREIKTVQTVIASHLRLWQMGGEGRPTRRAIYRFFRDCGDASIDVIFVTLADFLAARGPDLDLAEWKQHCEMMQYIWSEHEKELAVVPPEKLVDGHDLISIFHLEPGPRLGELLEAVREAQGVGEITTRDEALAFVRRRLAASEVSQT
;
A
#
# COMPACT_ATOMS: atom_id res chain seq x y z
N MET A 1 8.34 21.57 5.74
CA MET A 1 7.45 20.67 4.97
C MET A 1 6.32 20.10 5.84
N CYS A 2 6.61 19.35 6.93
CA CYS A 2 5.56 18.74 7.77
C CYS A 2 4.47 19.72 8.24
N ARG A 3 4.87 20.91 8.73
CA ARG A 3 3.92 21.97 9.12
C ARG A 3 3.01 22.46 7.99
N LEU A 4 3.48 22.40 6.74
CA LEU A 4 2.69 22.82 5.59
C LEU A 4 1.71 21.72 5.19
N LEU A 5 2.15 20.46 5.24
CA LEU A 5 1.29 19.31 4.99
C LEU A 5 0.27 19.06 6.12
N SER A 6 0.52 19.55 7.34
CA SER A 6 -0.45 19.50 8.43
C SER A 6 -1.56 20.54 8.29
N LEU A 7 -1.39 21.57 7.46
CA LEU A 7 -2.45 22.53 7.17
C LEU A 7 -3.55 21.89 6.32
N SER A 8 -4.74 22.44 6.41
CA SER A 8 -5.80 22.14 5.45
C SER A 8 -5.42 22.69 4.07
N ARG A 9 -5.86 22.00 3.01
CA ARG A 9 -5.60 22.40 1.61
C ARG A 9 -4.11 22.34 1.28
N ALA A 10 -3.43 21.30 1.76
CA ALA A 10 -2.01 21.06 1.54
C ALA A 10 -1.66 21.13 0.04
N ALA A 11 -2.51 20.59 -0.85
CA ALA A 11 -2.30 20.68 -2.30
C ALA A 11 -2.22 22.12 -2.82
N SER A 12 -3.08 23.03 -2.34
CA SER A 12 -3.01 24.45 -2.72
C SER A 12 -1.69 25.09 -2.29
N HIS A 13 -1.17 24.72 -1.12
CA HIS A 13 0.13 25.18 -0.64
C HIS A 13 1.29 24.59 -1.45
N LEU A 14 1.19 23.32 -1.89
CA LEU A 14 2.17 22.68 -2.77
C LEU A 14 2.23 23.39 -4.13
N TYR A 15 1.09 23.70 -4.76
CA TYR A 15 1.05 24.51 -5.98
C TYR A 15 1.66 25.91 -5.78
N TYR A 16 1.43 26.53 -4.62
CA TYR A 16 2.02 27.83 -4.31
C TYR A 16 3.55 27.74 -4.18
N LEU A 17 4.06 26.72 -3.48
CA LEU A 17 5.51 26.45 -3.41
C LEU A 17 6.09 26.18 -4.79
N ASP A 18 5.37 25.45 -5.63
CA ASP A 18 5.82 25.11 -6.98
C ASP A 18 6.00 26.35 -7.86
N ARG A 19 5.00 27.24 -7.86
CA ARG A 19 5.05 28.52 -8.57
C ARG A 19 6.20 29.42 -8.13
N LEU A 20 6.67 29.26 -6.89
CA LEU A 20 7.83 29.98 -6.34
C LEU A 20 9.16 29.25 -6.53
N GLY A 21 9.16 28.05 -7.16
CA GLY A 21 10.35 27.20 -7.31
C GLY A 21 10.84 26.58 -5.99
N LEU A 22 10.06 26.68 -4.92
CA LEU A 22 10.44 26.18 -3.60
C LEU A 22 10.16 24.69 -3.44
N LEU A 23 9.16 24.16 -4.16
CA LEU A 23 8.82 22.73 -4.05
C LEU A 23 9.97 21.86 -4.56
N THR A 24 10.49 22.16 -5.75
CA THR A 24 11.65 21.47 -6.34
C THR A 24 12.98 21.85 -5.69
N ALA A 25 13.05 22.95 -4.95
CA ALA A 25 14.21 23.21 -4.08
C ALA A 25 14.26 22.24 -2.88
N ILE A 26 13.10 21.83 -2.35
CA ILE A 26 13.00 20.85 -1.26
C ILE A 26 13.12 19.42 -1.79
N PHE A 27 12.40 19.13 -2.87
CA PHE A 27 12.36 17.84 -3.55
C PHE A 27 12.84 17.98 -5.01
N PRO A 28 14.16 18.07 -5.27
CA PRO A 28 14.69 18.16 -6.62
C PRO A 28 14.22 17.04 -7.55
N GLU A 29 13.96 15.86 -6.99
CA GLU A 29 13.50 14.67 -7.70
C GLU A 29 12.16 14.89 -8.41
N LEU A 30 11.27 15.74 -7.86
CA LEU A 30 9.99 16.07 -8.47
C LEU A 30 10.14 16.86 -9.79
N ALA A 31 11.30 17.47 -10.06
CA ALA A 31 11.50 18.14 -11.33
C ALA A 31 11.45 17.15 -12.51
N ALA A 32 11.90 15.90 -12.31
CA ALA A 32 11.93 14.88 -13.35
C ALA A 32 10.55 14.28 -13.66
N THR A 33 9.52 14.54 -12.84
CA THR A 33 8.17 14.00 -13.04
C THR A 33 7.29 14.90 -13.91
N ARG A 34 7.73 16.12 -14.21
CA ARG A 34 7.00 17.05 -15.09
C ARG A 34 6.95 16.55 -16.52
N ASP A 35 5.80 16.75 -17.16
CA ASP A 35 5.56 16.40 -18.56
C ASP A 35 5.74 14.90 -18.86
N VAL A 36 5.83 14.06 -17.81
CA VAL A 36 5.91 12.62 -17.97
C VAL A 36 4.50 12.11 -18.21
N GLU A 37 4.19 11.87 -19.48
CA GLU A 37 2.91 11.28 -19.89
C GLU A 37 2.68 9.91 -19.24
N GLN A 38 1.42 9.69 -18.87
CA GLN A 38 0.91 8.50 -18.22
C GLN A 38 -0.06 7.75 -19.16
N PRO A 39 -0.37 6.47 -18.86
CA PRO A 39 -1.44 5.73 -19.52
C PRO A 39 -2.77 6.50 -19.54
N ARG A 40 -3.63 6.20 -20.51
CA ARG A 40 -4.90 6.92 -20.80
C ARG A 40 -5.84 7.02 -19.61
N GLU A 41 -5.66 6.16 -18.63
CA GLU A 41 -6.38 6.12 -17.38
C GLU A 41 -6.13 7.36 -16.50
N HIS A 42 -5.04 8.09 -16.73
CA HIS A 42 -4.64 9.25 -15.94
C HIS A 42 -4.95 10.55 -16.68
N TYR A 43 -5.60 11.48 -16.00
CA TYR A 43 -5.89 12.83 -16.49
C TYR A 43 -4.65 13.73 -16.50
N TRP A 44 -3.76 13.55 -15.52
CA TRP A 44 -2.61 14.42 -15.26
C TRP A 44 -1.27 13.80 -15.69
N ASP A 45 -0.24 14.64 -15.87
CA ASP A 45 1.14 14.16 -15.86
C ASP A 45 1.54 13.66 -14.45
N VAL A 46 2.70 12.99 -14.34
CA VAL A 46 3.12 12.41 -13.03
C VAL A 46 3.26 13.47 -11.94
N PHE A 47 3.72 14.68 -12.27
CA PHE A 47 3.92 15.75 -11.29
C PHE A 47 2.59 16.26 -10.72
N GLN A 48 1.65 16.63 -11.59
CA GLN A 48 0.32 17.10 -11.20
C GLN A 48 -0.46 15.99 -10.51
N HIS A 49 -0.40 14.76 -11.02
CA HIS A 49 -0.99 13.58 -10.38
C HIS A 49 -0.56 13.44 -8.92
N SER A 50 0.73 13.63 -8.63
CA SER A 50 1.28 13.56 -7.27
C SER A 50 0.69 14.62 -6.34
N ILE A 51 0.47 15.85 -6.82
CA ILE A 51 -0.15 16.93 -6.02
C ILE A 51 -1.66 16.69 -5.86
N GLU A 52 -2.35 16.24 -6.91
CA GLU A 52 -3.78 15.92 -6.86
C GLU A 52 -4.08 14.71 -5.98
N THR A 53 -3.15 13.75 -5.89
CA THR A 53 -3.24 12.63 -4.93
C THR A 53 -3.26 13.14 -3.49
N VAL A 54 -2.47 14.18 -3.17
CA VAL A 54 -2.52 14.83 -1.85
C VAL A 54 -3.89 15.49 -1.62
N ALA A 55 -4.46 16.14 -2.64
CA ALA A 55 -5.78 16.76 -2.56
C ALA A 55 -6.90 15.72 -2.34
N ALA A 56 -6.86 14.62 -3.10
CA ALA A 56 -7.80 13.51 -2.99
C ALA A 56 -7.72 12.85 -1.61
N PHE A 57 -6.51 12.61 -1.10
CA PHE A 57 -6.31 12.09 0.25
C PHE A 57 -6.91 13.02 1.32
N GLU A 58 -6.68 14.34 1.23
CA GLU A 58 -7.31 15.30 2.14
C GLU A 58 -8.83 15.31 2.05
N ARG A 59 -9.40 15.14 0.85
CA ARG A 59 -10.85 15.05 0.67
C ARG A 59 -11.40 13.80 1.38
N LEU A 60 -10.74 12.65 1.22
CA LEU A 60 -11.11 11.40 1.89
C LEU A 60 -11.07 11.54 3.41
N LEU A 61 -10.03 12.17 3.98
CA LEU A 61 -9.95 12.38 5.43
C LEU A 61 -11.06 13.27 6.01
N ARG A 62 -11.54 14.26 5.24
CA ARG A 62 -12.66 15.12 5.66
C ARG A 62 -14.02 14.46 5.55
N GLY A 63 -14.10 13.37 4.80
CA GLY A 63 -15.34 12.84 4.25
C GLY A 63 -15.83 11.52 4.81
N VAL A 64 -15.09 10.87 5.73
CA VAL A 64 -15.53 9.60 6.32
C VAL A 64 -16.88 9.83 7.01
N GLY A 65 -17.97 9.35 6.40
CA GLY A 65 -19.34 9.51 6.89
C GLY A 65 -20.12 10.72 6.36
N ASN A 66 -19.60 11.52 5.42
CA ASN A 66 -20.34 12.62 4.81
C ASN A 66 -21.26 12.11 3.68
N GLN A 67 -22.57 12.01 3.95
CA GLN A 67 -23.55 11.46 3.01
C GLN A 67 -23.97 12.42 1.89
N GLU A 68 -23.56 13.69 1.91
CA GLU A 68 -23.95 14.67 0.88
C GLU A 68 -23.00 14.71 -0.32
N ASP A 69 -21.76 14.24 -0.18
CA ASP A 69 -20.79 14.12 -1.27
C ASP A 69 -20.80 12.69 -1.84
N ALA A 70 -21.26 12.54 -3.08
CA ALA A 70 -21.42 11.24 -3.75
C ALA A 70 -20.11 10.42 -3.84
N VAL A 71 -18.94 11.06 -3.84
CA VAL A 71 -17.65 10.36 -3.79
C VAL A 71 -17.37 9.88 -2.38
N LEU A 72 -17.61 10.72 -1.38
CA LEU A 72 -17.32 10.40 0.02
C LEU A 72 -18.31 9.42 0.62
N SER A 73 -19.56 9.43 0.17
CA SER A 73 -20.61 8.50 0.62
C SER A 73 -20.31 7.05 0.26
N GLU A 74 -19.55 6.83 -0.81
CA GLU A 74 -19.15 5.49 -1.25
C GLU A 74 -17.82 5.05 -0.62
N ALA A 75 -17.02 5.96 -0.04
CA ALA A 75 -15.72 5.61 0.56
C ALA A 75 -15.86 4.53 1.65
N PRO A 76 -14.89 3.58 1.75
CA PRO A 76 -14.99 2.48 2.70
C PRO A 76 -15.02 2.99 4.13
N HIS A 77 -15.87 2.38 4.95
CA HIS A 77 -16.01 2.71 6.35
C HIS A 77 -15.01 1.91 7.20
N ILE A 78 -13.93 2.59 7.60
CA ILE A 78 -12.90 2.06 8.50
C ILE A 78 -13.01 2.83 9.83
N PRO A 79 -13.63 2.26 10.88
CA PRO A 79 -13.94 2.98 12.12
C PRO A 79 -12.73 3.64 12.78
N SER A 80 -11.56 2.99 12.73
CA SER A 80 -10.32 3.46 13.32
C SER A 80 -9.55 4.48 12.47
N ALA A 81 -10.01 4.80 11.26
CA ALA A 81 -9.23 5.63 10.33
C ALA A 81 -8.98 7.04 10.87
N ALA A 82 -9.97 7.67 11.51
CA ALA A 82 -9.82 9.02 12.05
C ALA A 82 -8.73 9.08 13.13
N GLU A 83 -8.83 8.21 14.15
CA GLU A 83 -7.82 8.10 15.21
C GLU A 83 -6.44 7.70 14.65
N HIS A 84 -6.42 6.78 13.69
CA HIS A 84 -5.20 6.36 13.01
C HIS A 84 -4.46 7.55 12.39
N PHE A 85 -5.14 8.40 11.62
CA PHE A 85 -4.49 9.53 10.96
C PHE A 85 -4.14 10.69 11.89
N GLU A 86 -4.74 10.74 13.09
CA GLU A 86 -4.38 11.67 14.17
C GLU A 86 -3.16 11.21 14.97
N GLU A 87 -2.82 9.91 14.98
CA GLU A 87 -1.67 9.35 15.71
C GLU A 87 -0.37 10.09 15.35
N GLU A 88 0.35 10.55 16.39
CA GLU A 88 1.69 11.09 16.24
C GLU A 88 2.72 9.95 16.14
N VAL A 89 3.40 9.87 14.99
CA VAL A 89 4.40 8.81 14.75
C VAL A 89 5.74 9.17 15.38
N SER A 90 6.11 10.45 15.31
CA SER A 90 7.33 11.05 15.83
C SER A 90 7.19 12.57 15.90
N HIS A 91 7.91 13.20 16.84
CA HIS A 91 7.95 14.64 17.15
C HIS A 91 7.35 15.59 16.10
N GLY A 92 6.03 15.79 16.16
CA GLY A 92 5.28 16.76 15.36
C GLY A 92 4.83 16.31 13.96
N ALA A 93 4.96 15.02 13.62
CA ALA A 93 4.44 14.42 12.40
C ALA A 93 3.34 13.39 12.72
N SER A 94 2.10 13.72 12.37
CA SER A 94 0.99 12.76 12.41
C SER A 94 1.07 11.79 11.23
N ARG A 95 0.38 10.65 11.35
CA ARG A 95 0.21 9.72 10.22
C ARG A 95 -0.37 10.40 8.99
N ALA A 96 -1.34 11.31 9.15
CA ALA A 96 -1.86 12.09 8.02
C ALA A 96 -0.76 12.85 7.25
N VAL A 97 0.24 13.40 7.95
CA VAL A 97 1.36 14.09 7.31
C VAL A 97 2.24 13.11 6.53
N LEU A 98 2.52 11.93 7.10
CA LEU A 98 3.31 10.89 6.42
C LEU A 98 2.57 10.33 5.20
N ALA A 99 1.27 10.10 5.30
CA ALA A 99 0.44 9.65 4.19
C ALA A 99 0.38 10.69 3.06
N LYS A 100 0.28 11.99 3.38
CA LYS A 100 0.40 13.08 2.37
C LYS A 100 1.80 13.12 1.73
N LEU A 101 2.87 12.85 2.48
CA LEU A 101 4.21 12.71 1.90
C LEU A 101 4.29 11.49 0.96
N ALA A 102 3.68 10.37 1.35
CA ALA A 102 3.60 9.19 0.50
C ALA A 102 2.82 9.50 -0.79
N CYS A 103 1.67 10.19 -0.70
CA CYS A 103 0.92 10.66 -1.87
C CYS A 103 1.77 11.52 -2.82
N LEU A 104 2.56 12.45 -2.28
CA LEU A 104 3.43 13.32 -3.10
C LEU A 104 4.58 12.56 -3.78
N LEU A 105 5.01 11.44 -3.22
CA LEU A 105 6.21 10.72 -3.66
C LEU A 105 5.95 9.33 -4.25
N HIS A 106 4.70 8.84 -4.25
CA HIS A 106 4.39 7.44 -4.60
C HIS A 106 4.88 7.03 -6.00
N ASP A 107 4.84 7.98 -6.93
CA ASP A 107 5.20 7.82 -8.33
C ASP A 107 6.52 8.51 -8.72
N ILE A 108 7.33 8.90 -7.74
CA ILE A 108 8.58 9.66 -7.97
C ILE A 108 9.56 8.95 -8.92
N ALA A 109 9.46 7.62 -9.03
CA ALA A 109 10.31 6.78 -9.87
C ALA A 109 9.74 6.45 -11.25
N LYS A 110 8.52 6.89 -11.60
CA LYS A 110 7.94 6.69 -12.94
C LYS A 110 8.87 7.18 -14.06
N PRO A 111 9.54 8.36 -13.97
CA PRO A 111 10.45 8.82 -15.03
C PRO A 111 11.60 7.83 -15.31
N GLN A 112 12.21 7.27 -14.26
CA GLN A 112 13.36 6.38 -14.33
C GLN A 112 12.99 4.96 -14.79
N THR A 113 11.72 4.58 -14.62
CA THR A 113 11.19 3.25 -14.97
C THR A 113 10.32 3.27 -16.23
N LYS A 114 10.21 4.42 -16.90
CA LYS A 114 9.43 4.59 -18.12
C LYS A 114 10.01 3.71 -19.23
N THR A 115 9.16 2.82 -19.74
CA THR A 115 9.43 1.99 -20.91
C THR A 115 8.31 2.17 -21.92
N VAL A 116 8.64 2.18 -23.21
CA VAL A 116 7.67 2.27 -24.30
C VAL A 116 7.70 0.95 -25.05
N GLU A 117 6.56 0.25 -25.08
CA GLU A 117 6.42 -1.01 -25.81
C GLU A 117 6.33 -0.77 -27.32
N ARG A 118 6.45 -1.85 -28.10
CA ARG A 118 6.46 -1.79 -29.57
C ARG A 118 5.16 -1.22 -30.17
N ASP A 119 4.05 -1.28 -29.44
CA ASP A 119 2.75 -0.76 -29.82
C ASP A 119 2.48 0.67 -29.29
N GLY A 120 3.49 1.30 -28.68
CA GLY A 120 3.40 2.64 -28.12
C GLY A 120 2.86 2.70 -26.69
N ARG A 121 2.52 1.57 -26.05
CA ARG A 121 2.08 1.57 -24.65
C ARG A 121 3.23 1.93 -23.71
N VAL A 122 2.97 2.88 -22.80
CA VAL A 122 3.89 3.29 -21.75
C VAL A 122 3.71 2.40 -20.52
N ARG A 123 4.81 1.90 -19.95
CA ARG A 123 4.82 1.13 -18.70
C ARG A 123 5.87 1.66 -17.73
N PHE A 124 5.60 1.48 -16.44
CA PHE A 124 6.46 1.87 -15.33
C PHE A 124 6.77 0.66 -14.43
N LEU A 125 7.38 -0.39 -15.00
CA LEU A 125 7.62 -1.62 -14.24
C LEU A 125 8.64 -1.38 -13.12
N GLY A 126 8.28 -1.73 -11.89
CA GLY A 126 9.16 -1.59 -10.72
C GLY A 126 9.18 -0.20 -10.07
N HIS A 127 8.39 0.77 -10.56
CA HIS A 127 8.37 2.13 -9.99
C HIS A 127 8.01 2.16 -8.51
N THR A 128 7.14 1.26 -8.03
CA THR A 128 6.75 1.23 -6.61
C THR A 128 7.95 0.94 -5.70
N ARG A 129 8.79 -0.04 -6.08
CA ARG A 129 9.99 -0.41 -5.32
C ARG A 129 11.07 0.65 -5.41
N GLN A 130 11.40 1.10 -6.62
CA GLN A 130 12.41 2.13 -6.82
C GLN A 130 11.97 3.46 -6.18
N GLY A 131 10.68 3.79 -6.26
CA GLY A 131 10.08 4.96 -5.64
C GLY A 131 10.13 4.92 -4.12
N ALA A 132 9.91 3.76 -3.51
CA ALA A 132 10.09 3.58 -2.07
C ALA A 132 11.57 3.78 -1.65
N ASP A 133 12.53 3.26 -2.43
CA ASP A 133 13.95 3.48 -2.16
C ASP A 133 14.31 4.98 -2.26
N MET A 134 13.88 5.64 -3.35
CA MET A 134 14.08 7.10 -3.55
C MET A 134 13.44 7.94 -2.44
N ALA A 135 12.22 7.61 -2.03
CA ALA A 135 11.55 8.28 -0.91
C ALA A 135 12.32 8.11 0.40
N GLY A 136 12.93 6.94 0.62
CA GLY A 136 13.82 6.70 1.75
C GLY A 136 15.00 7.66 1.78
N ASP A 137 15.70 7.80 0.64
CA ASP A 137 16.84 8.72 0.50
C ASP A 137 16.43 10.19 0.69
N ILE A 138 15.29 10.59 0.11
CA ILE A 138 14.71 11.92 0.28
C ILE A 138 14.43 12.21 1.76
N LEU A 139 13.72 11.33 2.45
CA LEU A 139 13.33 11.52 3.84
C LEU A 139 14.53 11.44 4.79
N GLN A 140 15.54 10.64 4.48
CA GLN A 140 16.81 10.63 5.21
C GLN A 140 17.54 11.97 5.07
N ARG A 141 17.59 12.55 3.86
CA ARG A 141 18.14 13.89 3.60
C ARG A 141 17.39 14.96 4.38
N LEU A 142 16.07 14.82 4.51
CA LEU A 142 15.20 15.71 5.28
C LEU A 142 15.17 15.40 6.79
N ARG A 143 15.99 14.46 7.27
CA ARG A 143 16.16 14.11 8.70
C ARG A 143 14.93 13.51 9.38
N PHE A 144 14.08 12.81 8.64
CA PHE A 144 13.02 11.99 9.23
C PHE A 144 13.62 10.81 10.02
N SER A 145 12.91 10.34 11.04
CA SER A 145 13.26 9.17 11.82
C SER A 145 13.15 7.88 11.00
N LYS A 146 13.83 6.83 11.45
CA LYS A 146 13.76 5.50 10.80
C LYS A 146 12.33 4.95 10.74
N ARG A 147 11.50 5.22 11.77
CA ARG A 147 10.10 4.80 11.80
C ARG A 147 9.30 5.51 10.71
N GLU A 148 9.39 6.84 10.63
CA GLU A 148 8.68 7.63 9.61
C GLU A 148 9.10 7.23 8.19
N ILE A 149 10.40 7.07 7.96
CA ILE A 149 10.94 6.61 6.68
C ILE A 149 10.33 5.25 6.33
N LYS A 150 10.39 4.28 7.25
CA LYS A 150 9.86 2.94 7.02
C LYS A 150 8.36 2.95 6.71
N THR A 151 7.56 3.76 7.42
CA THR A 151 6.13 3.92 7.15
C THR A 151 5.90 4.42 5.72
N VAL A 152 6.55 5.52 5.31
CA VAL A 152 6.37 6.06 3.95
C VAL A 152 6.84 5.07 2.88
N GLN A 153 7.98 4.40 3.08
CA GLN A 153 8.46 3.37 2.16
C GLN A 153 7.47 2.21 2.00
N THR A 154 6.89 1.73 3.09
CA THR A 154 5.88 0.65 3.05
C THR A 154 4.65 1.07 2.25
N VAL A 155 4.17 2.30 2.45
CA VAL A 155 3.02 2.85 1.71
C VAL A 155 3.33 2.92 0.22
N ILE A 156 4.45 3.53 -0.16
CA ILE A 156 4.85 3.69 -1.57
C ILE A 156 5.10 2.33 -2.23
N ALA A 157 5.77 1.40 -1.57
CA ALA A 157 6.03 0.07 -2.13
C ALA A 157 4.73 -0.73 -2.36
N SER A 158 3.67 -0.41 -1.62
CA SER A 158 2.43 -1.21 -1.57
C SER A 158 1.21 -0.57 -2.22
N HIS A 159 1.29 0.70 -2.68
CA HIS A 159 0.11 1.45 -3.12
C HIS A 159 -0.66 0.82 -4.29
N LEU A 160 -0.03 -0.01 -5.13
CA LEU A 160 -0.73 -0.75 -6.20
C LEU A 160 -1.17 -2.17 -5.79
N ARG A 161 -0.77 -2.67 -4.61
CA ARG A 161 -1.02 -4.08 -4.25
C ARG A 161 -2.50 -4.40 -4.13
N LEU A 162 -3.28 -3.48 -3.57
CA LEU A 162 -4.73 -3.62 -3.38
C LEU A 162 -5.47 -3.76 -4.72
N TRP A 163 -4.98 -3.09 -5.76
CA TRP A 163 -5.46 -3.27 -7.13
C TRP A 163 -5.04 -4.60 -7.74
N GLN A 164 -3.76 -4.94 -7.60
CA GLN A 164 -3.18 -6.14 -8.21
C GLN A 164 -3.74 -7.44 -7.63
N MET A 165 -4.15 -7.45 -6.36
CA MET A 165 -4.69 -8.63 -5.71
C MET A 165 -6.14 -8.94 -6.07
N GLY A 166 -6.90 -7.99 -6.63
CA GLY A 166 -8.26 -8.21 -7.13
C GLY A 166 -8.27 -8.93 -8.48
N GLY A 167 -7.38 -8.55 -9.41
CA GLY A 167 -7.40 -9.09 -10.76
C GLY A 167 -8.77 -8.90 -11.42
N GLU A 168 -9.36 -9.98 -11.96
CA GLU A 168 -10.71 -9.98 -12.54
C GLU A 168 -11.82 -10.24 -11.50
N GLY A 169 -11.49 -10.38 -10.21
CA GLY A 169 -12.45 -10.76 -9.18
C GLY A 169 -12.12 -10.24 -7.78
N ARG A 170 -12.52 -10.99 -6.75
CA ARG A 170 -12.21 -10.65 -5.35
C ARG A 170 -10.88 -11.28 -4.91
N PRO A 171 -10.05 -10.56 -4.15
CA PRO A 171 -8.83 -11.12 -3.57
C PRO A 171 -9.14 -12.33 -2.67
N THR A 172 -8.26 -13.32 -2.71
CA THR A 172 -8.34 -14.47 -1.80
C THR A 172 -8.02 -14.06 -0.36
N ARG A 173 -8.55 -14.78 0.65
CA ARG A 173 -8.19 -14.57 2.06
C ARG A 173 -6.69 -14.59 2.30
N ARG A 174 -5.96 -15.51 1.66
CA ARG A 174 -4.50 -15.56 1.75
C ARG A 174 -3.82 -14.31 1.21
N ALA A 175 -4.34 -13.71 0.13
CA ALA A 175 -3.81 -12.46 -0.40
C ALA A 175 -4.08 -11.29 0.56
N ILE A 176 -5.27 -11.25 1.17
CA ILE A 176 -5.67 -10.27 2.20
C ILE A 176 -4.76 -10.38 3.43
N TYR A 177 -4.63 -11.58 3.99
CA TYR A 177 -3.74 -11.87 5.12
C TYR A 177 -2.30 -11.41 4.84
N ARG A 178 -1.74 -11.76 3.67
CA ARG A 178 -0.39 -11.34 3.27
C ARG A 178 -0.27 -9.81 3.17
N PHE A 179 -1.27 -9.14 2.59
CA PHE A 179 -1.29 -7.68 2.51
C PHE A 179 -1.19 -7.04 3.90
N PHE A 180 -2.07 -7.42 4.83
CA PHE A 180 -2.07 -6.84 6.18
C PHE A 180 -0.82 -7.19 6.98
N ARG A 181 -0.31 -8.43 6.86
CA ARG A 181 0.96 -8.84 7.49
C ARG A 181 2.14 -8.01 6.98
N ASP A 182 2.27 -7.85 5.67
CA ASP A 182 3.41 -7.18 5.06
C ASP A 182 3.38 -5.66 5.28
N CYS A 183 2.18 -5.05 5.25
CA CYS A 183 1.99 -3.62 5.49
C CYS A 183 2.00 -3.26 6.98
N GLY A 184 1.65 -4.20 7.86
CA GLY A 184 1.61 -3.99 9.30
C GLY A 184 0.71 -2.81 9.70
N ASP A 185 1.24 -1.93 10.54
CA ASP A 185 0.56 -0.72 11.01
C ASP A 185 0.42 0.37 9.94
N ALA A 186 0.95 0.21 8.73
CA ALA A 186 0.76 1.13 7.61
C ALA A 186 -0.40 0.72 6.69
N SER A 187 -1.10 -0.38 6.98
CA SER A 187 -2.16 -0.94 6.13
C SER A 187 -3.30 0.03 5.85
N ILE A 188 -3.77 0.78 6.86
CA ILE A 188 -4.79 1.84 6.69
C ILE A 188 -4.24 2.98 5.81
N ASP A 189 -2.99 3.39 6.01
CA ASP A 189 -2.34 4.39 5.14
C ASP A 189 -2.35 3.92 3.68
N VAL A 190 -2.00 2.66 3.40
CA VAL A 190 -2.00 2.11 2.04
C VAL A 190 -3.40 2.13 1.42
N ILE A 191 -4.44 1.75 2.16
CA ILE A 191 -5.82 1.77 1.65
C ILE A 191 -6.22 3.19 1.22
N PHE A 192 -6.01 4.18 2.08
CA PHE A 192 -6.39 5.55 1.77
C PHE A 192 -5.55 6.18 0.66
N VAL A 193 -4.24 5.90 0.62
CA VAL A 193 -3.37 6.36 -0.47
C VAL A 193 -3.78 5.72 -1.79
N THR A 194 -4.17 4.45 -1.80
CA THR A 194 -4.68 3.77 -3.00
C THR A 194 -5.97 4.39 -3.53
N LEU A 195 -6.89 4.74 -2.63
CA LEU A 195 -8.13 5.43 -2.99
C LEU A 195 -7.86 6.85 -3.52
N ALA A 196 -6.94 7.57 -2.89
CA ALA A 196 -6.53 8.90 -3.30
C ALA A 196 -5.86 8.89 -4.68
N ASP A 197 -4.99 7.91 -4.93
CA ASP A 197 -4.31 7.69 -6.21
C ASP A 197 -5.33 7.45 -7.33
N PHE A 198 -6.32 6.58 -7.11
CA PHE A 198 -7.40 6.36 -8.08
C PHE A 198 -8.19 7.63 -8.39
N LEU A 199 -8.62 8.37 -7.36
CA LEU A 199 -9.36 9.62 -7.55
C LEU A 199 -8.54 10.66 -8.32
N ALA A 200 -7.25 10.78 -8.01
CA ALA A 200 -6.34 11.69 -8.70
C ALA A 200 -6.10 11.27 -10.15
N ALA A 201 -5.92 9.97 -10.41
CA ALA A 201 -5.74 9.44 -11.75
C ALA A 201 -6.95 9.78 -12.63
N ARG A 202 -8.17 9.59 -12.14
CA ARG A 202 -9.39 9.92 -12.91
C ARG A 202 -9.65 11.43 -13.00
N GLY A 203 -9.35 12.18 -11.94
CA GLY A 203 -9.53 13.63 -11.92
C GLY A 203 -10.98 14.04 -12.27
N PRO A 204 -11.17 15.03 -13.15
CA PRO A 204 -12.51 15.45 -13.61
C PRO A 204 -13.30 14.36 -14.36
N ASP A 205 -12.62 13.35 -14.90
CA ASP A 205 -13.23 12.30 -15.72
C ASP A 205 -13.66 11.07 -14.89
N LEU A 206 -13.82 11.25 -13.57
CA LEU A 206 -14.23 10.19 -12.64
C LEU A 206 -15.59 9.59 -13.03
N ASP A 207 -15.58 8.28 -13.29
CA ASP A 207 -16.80 7.47 -13.34
C ASP A 207 -17.18 7.04 -11.92
N LEU A 208 -18.36 7.47 -11.46
CA LEU A 208 -18.86 7.14 -10.12
C LEU A 208 -19.18 5.65 -9.95
N ALA A 209 -19.54 4.94 -11.03
CA ALA A 209 -19.77 3.50 -10.97
C ALA A 209 -18.45 2.74 -10.77
N GLU A 210 -17.39 3.16 -11.47
CA GLU A 210 -16.04 2.61 -11.28
C GLU A 210 -15.53 2.91 -9.86
N TRP A 211 -15.68 4.16 -9.40
CA TRP A 211 -15.33 4.55 -8.03
C TRP A 211 -16.01 3.68 -6.97
N LYS A 212 -17.32 3.47 -7.12
CA LYS A 212 -18.09 2.61 -6.22
C LYS A 212 -17.54 1.19 -6.16
N GLN A 213 -17.22 0.60 -7.31
CA GLN A 213 -16.62 -0.74 -7.36
C GLN A 213 -15.27 -0.78 -6.63
N HIS A 214 -14.45 0.27 -6.76
CA HIS A 214 -13.19 0.38 -6.01
C HIS A 214 -13.40 0.44 -4.50
N CYS A 215 -14.36 1.25 -4.05
CA CYS A 215 -14.68 1.33 -2.63
C CYS A 215 -15.26 0.04 -2.08
N GLU A 216 -16.17 -0.62 -2.80
CA GLU A 216 -16.72 -1.92 -2.42
C GLU A 216 -15.62 -2.98 -2.28
N MET A 217 -14.60 -2.95 -3.15
CA MET A 217 -13.43 -3.82 -3.03
C MET A 217 -12.62 -3.52 -1.78
N MET A 218 -12.33 -2.25 -1.49
CA MET A 218 -11.59 -1.87 -0.27
C MET A 218 -12.38 -2.20 1.00
N GLN A 219 -13.70 -2.00 0.98
CA GLN A 219 -14.60 -2.39 2.07
C GLN A 219 -14.59 -3.91 2.29
N TYR A 220 -14.63 -4.70 1.22
CA TYR A 220 -14.53 -6.15 1.31
C TYR A 220 -13.19 -6.60 1.93
N ILE A 221 -12.06 -6.02 1.47
CA ILE A 221 -10.73 -6.33 1.99
C ILE A 221 -10.63 -6.00 3.49
N TRP A 222 -11.13 -4.83 3.90
CA TRP A 222 -11.17 -4.44 5.30
C TRP A 222 -12.06 -5.38 6.14
N SER A 223 -13.27 -5.68 5.67
CA SER A 223 -14.20 -6.54 6.41
C SER A 223 -13.73 -7.99 6.53
N GLU A 224 -12.96 -8.52 5.57
CA GLU A 224 -12.31 -9.83 5.75
C GLU A 224 -11.18 -9.74 6.79
N HIS A 225 -10.41 -8.65 6.82
CA HIS A 225 -9.38 -8.45 7.84
C HIS A 225 -9.96 -8.30 9.25
N GLU A 226 -11.07 -7.59 9.43
CA GLU A 226 -11.76 -7.49 10.72
C GLU A 226 -12.19 -8.87 11.25
N LYS A 227 -12.64 -9.75 10.35
CA LYS A 227 -12.95 -11.15 10.72
C LYS A 227 -11.71 -11.91 11.18
N GLU A 228 -10.55 -11.67 10.56
CA GLU A 228 -9.28 -12.25 10.99
C GLU A 228 -8.84 -11.72 12.36
N LEU A 229 -8.96 -10.41 12.61
CA LEU A 229 -8.64 -9.79 13.90
C LEU A 229 -9.53 -10.28 15.05
N ALA A 230 -10.79 -10.62 14.74
CA ALA A 230 -11.73 -11.17 15.72
C ALA A 230 -11.35 -12.60 16.18
N VAL A 231 -10.45 -13.27 15.46
CA VAL A 231 -9.90 -14.57 15.86
C VAL A 231 -8.68 -14.31 16.74
N VAL A 232 -8.71 -14.77 17.99
CA VAL A 232 -7.56 -14.74 18.90
C VAL A 232 -6.35 -15.34 18.17
N PRO A 233 -5.18 -14.66 18.11
CA PRO A 233 -4.02 -15.16 17.40
C PRO A 233 -3.71 -16.59 17.89
N PRO A 234 -3.94 -17.61 17.06
CA PRO A 234 -3.80 -18.97 17.52
C PRO A 234 -2.32 -19.24 17.82
N GLU A 235 -2.04 -19.97 18.90
CA GLU A 235 -0.67 -20.40 19.20
C GLU A 235 -0.07 -21.10 17.97
N LYS A 236 1.23 -20.93 17.74
CA LYS A 236 1.91 -21.55 16.59
C LYS A 236 1.64 -23.04 16.61
N LEU A 237 1.01 -23.58 15.56
CA LEU A 237 0.68 -25.01 15.48
C LEU A 237 1.94 -25.88 15.45
N VAL A 238 3.00 -25.37 14.84
CA VAL A 238 4.35 -25.96 14.78
C VAL A 238 5.41 -24.87 14.78
N ASP A 239 6.61 -25.20 15.23
CA ASP A 239 7.79 -24.33 15.18
C ASP A 239 8.93 -24.88 14.31
N GLY A 240 10.06 -24.18 14.27
CA GLY A 240 11.22 -24.62 13.48
C GLY A 240 11.80 -25.94 13.98
N HIS A 241 11.79 -26.20 15.29
CA HIS A 241 12.31 -27.45 15.86
C HIS A 241 11.42 -28.63 15.48
N ASP A 242 10.10 -28.44 15.46
CA ASP A 242 9.15 -29.44 14.98
C ASP A 242 9.47 -29.85 13.54
N LEU A 243 9.64 -28.87 12.64
CA LEU A 243 9.87 -29.18 11.23
C LEU A 243 11.25 -29.79 10.96
N ILE A 244 12.29 -29.34 11.68
CA ILE A 244 13.64 -29.92 11.60
C ILE A 244 13.62 -31.37 12.08
N SER A 245 13.02 -31.64 13.24
CA SER A 245 13.02 -32.97 13.85
C SER A 245 12.18 -33.99 13.09
N ILE A 246 11.02 -33.59 12.57
CA ILE A 246 10.05 -34.51 11.93
C ILE A 246 10.38 -34.74 10.45
N PHE A 247 10.81 -33.70 9.74
CA PHE A 247 11.04 -33.77 8.29
C PHE A 247 12.53 -33.76 7.90
N HIS A 248 13.43 -33.81 8.89
CA HIS A 248 14.89 -33.80 8.70
C HIS A 248 15.36 -32.64 7.81
N LEU A 249 14.77 -31.46 8.03
CA LEU A 249 15.10 -30.25 7.28
C LEU A 249 16.30 -29.55 7.91
N GLU A 250 17.18 -29.03 7.06
CA GLU A 250 18.26 -28.15 7.50
C GLU A 250 17.75 -26.71 7.70
N PRO A 251 18.30 -25.96 8.69
CA PRO A 251 18.02 -24.54 8.81
C PRO A 251 18.35 -23.79 7.53
N GLY A 252 17.39 -23.01 7.01
CA GLY A 252 17.58 -22.23 5.79
C GLY A 252 16.30 -21.63 5.22
N PRO A 253 16.37 -20.99 4.03
CA PRO A 253 15.25 -20.30 3.40
C PRO A 253 14.02 -21.21 3.23
N ARG A 254 14.23 -22.47 2.81
CA ARG A 254 13.16 -23.47 2.64
C ARG A 254 12.38 -23.76 3.92
N LEU A 255 13.07 -23.84 5.06
CA LEU A 255 12.41 -24.01 6.37
C LEU A 255 11.55 -22.78 6.71
N GLY A 256 12.08 -21.58 6.46
CA GLY A 256 11.34 -20.32 6.62
C GLY A 256 10.09 -20.27 5.75
N GLU A 257 10.20 -20.63 4.46
CA GLU A 257 9.07 -20.69 3.53
C GLU A 257 7.97 -21.66 3.99
N LEU A 258 8.35 -22.82 4.55
CA LEU A 258 7.38 -23.78 5.10
C LEU A 258 6.70 -23.25 6.36
N LEU A 259 7.45 -22.66 7.29
CA LEU A 259 6.90 -22.04 8.50
C LEU A 259 5.94 -20.91 8.15
N GLU A 260 6.29 -20.07 7.17
CA GLU A 260 5.40 -19.01 6.71
C GLU A 260 4.17 -19.57 6.00
N ALA A 261 4.31 -20.62 5.18
CA ALA A 261 3.16 -21.27 4.56
C ALA A 261 2.19 -21.88 5.60
N VAL A 262 2.72 -22.44 6.69
CA VAL A 262 1.91 -22.91 7.83
C VAL A 262 1.22 -21.72 8.50
N ARG A 263 1.95 -20.64 8.82
CA ARG A 263 1.35 -19.45 9.46
C ARG A 263 0.24 -18.84 8.61
N GLU A 264 0.43 -18.77 7.30
CA GLU A 264 -0.60 -18.29 6.37
C GLU A 264 -1.83 -19.20 6.35
N ALA A 265 -1.64 -20.52 6.24
CA ALA A 265 -2.75 -21.47 6.28
C ALA A 265 -3.50 -21.42 7.62
N GLN A 266 -2.78 -21.23 8.73
CA GLN A 266 -3.35 -21.04 10.06
C GLN A 266 -4.11 -19.72 10.15
N GLY A 267 -3.53 -18.62 9.66
CA GLY A 267 -4.12 -17.28 9.71
C GLY A 267 -5.45 -17.17 8.95
N VAL A 268 -5.61 -17.92 7.86
CA VAL A 268 -6.88 -17.98 7.11
C VAL A 268 -7.85 -19.08 7.57
N GLY A 269 -7.47 -19.86 8.59
CA GLY A 269 -8.27 -20.96 9.14
C GLY A 269 -8.32 -22.25 8.31
N GLU A 270 -7.40 -22.43 7.35
CA GLU A 270 -7.28 -23.69 6.58
C GLU A 270 -6.74 -24.85 7.43
N ILE A 271 -5.95 -24.54 8.46
CA ILE A 271 -5.44 -25.49 9.45
C ILE A 271 -5.64 -24.92 10.84
N THR A 272 -6.04 -25.79 11.77
CA THR A 272 -6.38 -25.43 13.16
C THR A 272 -5.68 -26.31 14.19
N THR A 273 -5.06 -27.42 13.75
CA THR A 273 -4.37 -28.37 14.64
C THR A 273 -2.93 -28.62 14.20
N ARG A 274 -2.10 -29.08 15.14
CA ARG A 274 -0.71 -29.48 14.87
C ARG A 274 -0.62 -30.59 13.82
N ASP A 275 -1.52 -31.57 13.87
CA ASP A 275 -1.53 -32.67 12.91
C ASP A 275 -1.89 -32.19 11.50
N GLU A 276 -2.85 -31.28 11.36
CA GLU A 276 -3.17 -30.63 10.09
C GLU A 276 -1.98 -29.84 9.54
N ALA A 277 -1.24 -29.12 10.40
CA ALA A 277 -0.03 -28.39 10.01
C ALA A 277 1.06 -29.33 9.49
N LEU A 278 1.33 -30.44 10.19
CA LEU A 278 2.31 -31.45 9.75
C LEU A 278 1.87 -32.13 8.43
N ALA A 279 0.58 -32.45 8.29
CA ALA A 279 0.05 -33.01 7.05
C ALA A 279 0.17 -32.02 5.88
N PHE A 280 -0.08 -30.73 6.14
CA PHE A 280 0.11 -29.65 5.17
C PHE A 280 1.55 -29.55 4.69
N VAL A 281 2.52 -29.54 5.61
CA VAL A 281 3.95 -29.51 5.27
C VAL A 281 4.35 -30.74 4.44
N ARG A 282 3.89 -31.93 4.84
CA ARG A 282 4.16 -33.19 4.10
C ARG A 282 3.69 -33.12 2.66
N ARG A 283 2.46 -32.63 2.42
CA ARG A 283 1.92 -32.46 1.04
C ARG A 283 2.76 -31.49 0.23
N ARG A 284 3.23 -30.41 0.85
CA ARG A 284 4.01 -29.34 0.18
C ARG A 284 5.42 -29.79 -0.17
N LEU A 285 6.05 -30.60 0.68
CA LEU A 285 7.33 -31.25 0.39
C LEU A 285 7.20 -32.21 -0.80
N ALA A 286 6.19 -33.08 -0.80
CA ALA A 286 5.94 -34.02 -1.89
C ALA A 286 5.66 -33.31 -3.24
N ALA A 287 4.89 -32.23 -3.24
CA ALA A 287 4.64 -31.44 -4.45
C ALA A 287 5.91 -30.76 -5.01
N SER A 288 6.87 -30.42 -4.15
CA SER A 288 8.13 -29.80 -4.57
C SER A 288 9.09 -30.80 -5.21
N GLU A 289 9.04 -32.08 -4.80
CA GLU A 289 9.83 -33.17 -5.39
C GLU A 289 9.34 -33.54 -6.79
N VAL A 290 8.02 -33.48 -7.03
CA VAL A 290 7.42 -33.78 -8.34
C VAL A 290 7.67 -32.68 -9.38
N SER A 291 7.80 -31.42 -8.98
CA SER A 291 8.14 -30.31 -9.90
C SER A 291 9.63 -30.24 -10.28
N GLN A 292 10.49 -31.07 -9.68
CA GLN A 292 11.93 -31.12 -9.97
C GLN A 292 12.34 -32.32 -10.84
N THR A 293 11.38 -33.17 -11.22
CA THR A 293 11.52 -34.28 -12.17
C THR A 293 10.85 -33.97 -13.49
#